data_AF-A0A519KMB5-F1
#
_entry.id   AF-A0A519KMB5-F1
#
_cell.length_a   1.000
_cell.length_b   1.000
_cell.length_c   1.000
_cell.angle_alpha   90.00
_cell.angle_beta   90.00
_cell.angle_gamma   90.00
#
_symmetry.space_group_name_H-M   'P 1'
#
loop_
_entity.id
_entity.type
_entity.pdbx_description
1 polymer ?
#
loop_
_entity_poly.entity_id
_entity_poly.type
_entity_poly.pdbx_seq_one_letter_code
_entity_poly.pdbx_strand_id
1 'polypeptide(L)'
;MKKSVFTIAALFLTVTAFSQNIQTVANSKGPMLGYSADSGVKILTVGGNKFKDLNKNGKLDKYEDWRLTVDERAKDLASKMSVEQIAGLMLYSGHQSVPAPAEGFRAGKYNGMFYKESGAKAFDLTDQQKKFLKEDNLRHVLVTTVESPEIAAKWSNNIQAYIEGLGLGIPANNSTDPRHSATVTAEFNEGAGGQISLWPDGLAMGATFDPELVKKFGNIAAQEYRALGISTALSPQIDLGTEPRWYRIAYVFSESPELTADLGRGYIDGFQTTIGSKNGWGNKSVNAMVKHWPGGGPEEGGRDGHWAMGKYAVYPGNNFQNHVKPFTEGAFKLNGGTKEASAVMPYYTISFNQDTKNGENVGNGYSKYLITDLLRGKYKYDGVVCTDWLITADEPKSPGGFAGKPWGAEKLSIAERHYKVLESGVDQFGGNNDKAPVLEAYQMGVKEHGEKAYRAKFEQSAVR
;
A
#
# COMPACT_ATOMS: atom_id res chain seq x y z
N MET A 1 -0.96 -33.31 -57.61
CA MET A 1 -1.54 -32.27 -56.73
C MET A 1 -2.76 -32.85 -56.00
N LYS A 2 -2.60 -33.29 -54.75
CA LYS A 2 -3.72 -33.65 -53.87
C LYS A 2 -3.94 -32.47 -52.91
N LYS A 3 -5.09 -31.80 -52.98
CA LYS A 3 -5.48 -30.76 -52.02
C LYS A 3 -6.20 -31.44 -50.87
N SER A 4 -5.58 -31.48 -49.69
CA SER A 4 -6.25 -31.85 -48.45
C SER A 4 -6.96 -30.62 -47.90
N VAL A 5 -8.28 -30.71 -47.73
CA VAL A 5 -9.11 -29.71 -47.07
C VAL A 5 -9.07 -30.01 -45.58
N PHE A 6 -8.51 -29.10 -44.79
CA PHE A 6 -8.60 -29.15 -43.32
C PHE A 6 -9.83 -28.38 -42.88
N THR A 7 -10.81 -29.10 -42.33
CA THR A 7 -11.96 -28.52 -41.63
C THR A 7 -11.50 -28.12 -40.22
N ILE A 8 -11.42 -26.81 -39.95
CA ILE A 8 -11.18 -26.28 -38.61
C ILE A 8 -12.48 -26.42 -37.83
N ALA A 9 -12.51 -27.36 -36.87
CA ALA A 9 -13.56 -27.42 -35.88
C ALA A 9 -13.38 -26.26 -34.90
N ALA A 10 -14.34 -25.33 -34.89
CA ALA A 10 -14.40 -24.28 -33.87
C ALA A 10 -14.71 -24.94 -32.52
N LEU A 11 -13.69 -25.04 -31.66
CA LEU A 11 -13.86 -25.41 -30.26
C LEU A 11 -14.54 -24.23 -29.55
N PHE A 12 -15.86 -24.31 -29.36
CA PHE A 12 -16.54 -23.47 -28.39
C PHE A 12 -16.09 -23.91 -26.99
N LEU A 13 -15.07 -23.24 -26.44
CA LEU A 13 -14.80 -23.29 -25.01
C LEU A 13 -16.00 -22.65 -24.29
N THR A 14 -16.88 -23.48 -23.76
CA THR A 14 -17.83 -23.07 -22.73
C THR A 14 -17.04 -22.76 -21.47
N VAL A 15 -16.68 -21.48 -21.30
CA VAL A 15 -16.25 -20.95 -20.00
C VAL A 15 -17.47 -21.04 -19.09
N THR A 16 -17.53 -22.07 -18.26
CA THR A 16 -18.44 -22.11 -17.12
C THR A 16 -17.96 -21.04 -16.14
N ALA A 17 -18.50 -19.83 -16.29
CA ALA A 17 -18.33 -18.76 -15.33
C ALA A 17 -18.96 -19.23 -13.99
N PHE A 18 -18.14 -19.75 -13.09
CA PHE A 18 -18.48 -19.84 -11.68
C PHE A 18 -18.58 -18.40 -11.16
N SER A 19 -19.79 -17.84 -11.22
CA SER A 19 -20.05 -16.47 -10.78
C SER A 19 -19.99 -16.43 -9.25
N GLN A 20 -19.03 -15.69 -8.71
CA GLN A 20 -19.24 -15.08 -7.39
C GLN A 20 -20.52 -14.23 -7.47
N ASN A 21 -21.22 -14.08 -6.34
CA ASN A 21 -22.53 -13.42 -6.26
C ASN A 21 -22.43 -11.88 -6.38
N ILE A 22 -21.60 -11.38 -7.29
CA ILE A 22 -21.39 -9.96 -7.55
C ILE A 22 -22.45 -9.46 -8.54
N GLN A 23 -23.22 -8.48 -8.11
CA GLN A 23 -24.27 -7.83 -8.87
C GLN A 23 -23.80 -6.44 -9.29
N THR A 24 -24.24 -5.98 -10.47
CA THR A 24 -23.97 -4.62 -10.95
C THR A 24 -25.24 -3.81 -11.13
N VAL A 25 -25.15 -2.51 -10.85
CA VAL A 25 -26.26 -1.56 -11.02
C VAL A 25 -25.74 -0.33 -11.74
N ALA A 26 -26.30 -0.05 -12.91
CA ALA A 26 -25.95 1.11 -13.70
C ALA A 26 -26.66 2.38 -13.19
N ASN A 27 -25.92 3.48 -13.10
CA ASN A 27 -26.48 4.83 -13.02
C ASN A 27 -26.42 5.48 -14.41
N SER A 28 -27.49 6.16 -14.82
CA SER A 28 -27.54 6.82 -16.14
C SER A 28 -26.57 8.00 -16.28
N LYS A 29 -26.26 8.67 -15.17
CA LYS A 29 -25.35 9.84 -15.10
C LYS A 29 -24.31 9.70 -13.98
N GLY A 30 -23.96 8.47 -13.59
CA GLY A 30 -23.11 8.19 -12.43
C GLY A 30 -22.27 6.93 -12.59
N PRO A 31 -21.58 6.48 -11.53
CA PRO A 31 -20.78 5.28 -11.57
C PRO A 31 -21.66 4.02 -11.68
N MET A 32 -21.10 3.00 -12.33
CA MET A 32 -21.60 1.64 -12.18
C MET A 32 -21.25 1.15 -10.78
N LEU A 33 -22.26 0.72 -10.03
CA LEU A 33 -22.08 0.11 -8.73
C LEU A 33 -21.89 -1.39 -8.91
N GLY A 34 -20.95 -1.99 -8.19
CA GLY A 34 -20.84 -3.45 -8.06
C GLY A 34 -20.90 -3.82 -6.58
N TYR A 35 -21.79 -4.73 -6.17
CA TYR A 35 -21.96 -5.15 -4.76
C TYR A 35 -22.12 -6.68 -4.69
N SER A 36 -21.82 -7.27 -3.55
CA SER A 36 -22.11 -8.69 -3.31
C SER A 36 -23.55 -8.87 -2.82
N ALA A 37 -24.29 -9.81 -3.41
CA ALA A 37 -25.61 -10.19 -2.90
C ALA A 37 -25.54 -10.75 -1.46
N ASP A 38 -24.36 -11.20 -1.04
CA ASP A 38 -24.14 -11.82 0.27
C ASP A 38 -23.71 -10.78 1.35
N SER A 39 -23.43 -9.52 0.98
CA SER A 39 -22.98 -8.49 1.94
C SER A 39 -24.12 -7.90 2.79
N GLY A 40 -25.37 -8.11 2.38
CA GLY A 40 -26.55 -7.49 2.98
C GLY A 40 -26.72 -6.01 2.65
N VAL A 41 -25.83 -5.43 1.81
CA VAL A 41 -25.98 -4.06 1.29
C VAL A 41 -27.24 -3.98 0.42
N LYS A 42 -27.99 -2.89 0.59
CA LYS A 42 -29.14 -2.57 -0.23
C LYS A 42 -28.83 -1.43 -1.19
N ILE A 43 -29.59 -1.37 -2.28
CA ILE A 43 -29.50 -0.27 -3.24
C ILE A 43 -30.61 0.74 -2.96
N LEU A 44 -30.22 1.94 -2.54
CA LEU A 44 -31.12 3.06 -2.33
C LEU A 44 -31.36 3.79 -3.65
N THR A 45 -32.57 4.34 -3.81
CA THR A 45 -32.91 5.19 -4.95
C THR A 45 -33.29 6.57 -4.45
N VAL A 46 -32.47 7.57 -4.77
CA VAL A 46 -32.68 8.96 -4.36
C VAL A 46 -32.61 9.85 -5.60
N GLY A 47 -33.72 10.52 -5.94
CA GLY A 47 -33.80 11.38 -7.12
C GLY A 47 -33.47 10.66 -8.43
N GLY A 48 -33.84 9.38 -8.55
CA GLY A 48 -33.56 8.53 -9.71
C GLY A 48 -32.15 7.93 -9.78
N ASN A 49 -31.22 8.38 -8.93
CA ASN A 49 -29.87 7.83 -8.81
C ASN A 49 -29.83 6.66 -7.80
N LYS A 50 -28.91 5.73 -8.02
CA LYS A 50 -28.69 4.53 -7.22
C LYS A 50 -27.44 4.68 -6.35
N PHE A 51 -27.54 4.22 -5.11
CA PHE A 51 -26.49 4.29 -4.09
C PHE A 51 -26.43 2.99 -3.30
N LYS A 52 -25.26 2.64 -2.76
CA LYS A 52 -25.12 1.53 -1.82
C LYS A 52 -25.38 2.05 -0.41
N ASP A 53 -26.26 1.37 0.32
CA ASP A 53 -26.41 1.48 1.78
C ASP A 53 -25.33 0.61 2.44
N LEU A 54 -24.11 1.15 2.53
CA LEU A 54 -22.90 0.45 2.99
C LEU A 54 -22.98 0.11 4.47
N ASN A 55 -23.52 1.02 5.30
CA ASN A 55 -23.71 0.75 6.74
C ASN A 55 -25.04 0.08 7.07
N LYS A 56 -25.92 -0.13 6.09
CA LYS A 56 -27.18 -0.87 6.20
C LYS A 56 -28.21 -0.19 7.12
N ASN A 57 -28.21 1.14 7.17
CA ASN A 57 -29.11 1.92 8.02
C ASN A 57 -30.41 2.38 7.30
N GLY A 58 -30.54 2.09 6.00
CA GLY A 58 -31.71 2.42 5.18
C GLY A 58 -31.78 3.89 4.75
N LYS A 59 -30.73 4.68 4.94
CA LYS A 59 -30.63 6.10 4.59
C LYS A 59 -29.37 6.33 3.76
N LEU A 60 -29.41 7.34 2.89
CA LEU A 60 -28.22 7.76 2.13
C LEU A 60 -27.37 8.66 3.02
N ASP A 61 -26.25 8.15 3.53
CA ASP A 61 -25.25 8.95 4.22
C ASP A 61 -24.35 9.70 3.24
N LYS A 62 -23.76 10.83 3.67
CA LYS A 62 -22.90 11.64 2.78
C LYS A 62 -21.72 10.83 2.25
N TYR A 63 -21.07 10.00 3.07
CA TYR A 63 -19.95 9.18 2.59
C TYR A 63 -20.33 8.14 1.52
N GLU A 64 -21.60 7.77 1.42
CA GLU A 64 -22.13 6.85 0.41
C GLU A 64 -22.53 7.58 -0.89
N ASP A 65 -22.72 8.90 -0.80
CA ASP A 65 -23.16 9.74 -1.91
C ASP A 65 -22.01 10.08 -2.85
N TRP A 66 -21.85 9.28 -3.91
CA TRP A 66 -20.83 9.47 -4.94
C TRP A 66 -20.91 10.80 -5.71
N ARG A 67 -21.94 11.63 -5.49
CA ARG A 67 -22.06 12.97 -6.08
C ARG A 67 -21.23 14.00 -5.32
N LEU A 68 -20.93 13.75 -4.05
CA LEU A 68 -20.08 14.59 -3.21
C LEU A 68 -18.61 14.36 -3.52
N THR A 69 -17.78 15.34 -3.19
CA THR A 69 -16.32 15.22 -3.35
C THR A 69 -15.75 14.13 -2.45
N VAL A 70 -14.59 13.58 -2.81
CA VAL A 70 -13.90 12.58 -1.99
C VAL A 70 -13.61 13.10 -0.59
N ASP A 71 -13.22 14.37 -0.45
CA ASP A 71 -12.93 15.00 0.85
C ASP A 71 -14.17 15.11 1.74
N GLU A 72 -15.31 15.50 1.17
CA GLU A 72 -16.57 15.58 1.92
C GLU A 72 -16.99 14.20 2.42
N ARG A 73 -16.83 13.17 1.56
CA ARG A 73 -17.17 11.79 1.89
C ARG A 73 -16.23 11.20 2.94
N ALA A 74 -14.92 11.44 2.81
CA ALA A 74 -13.92 10.96 3.75
C ALA A 74 -14.09 11.59 5.13
N LYS A 75 -14.32 12.91 5.21
CA LYS A 75 -14.59 13.61 6.48
C LYS A 75 -15.87 13.13 7.14
N ASP A 76 -16.93 12.93 6.36
CA ASP A 76 -18.18 12.38 6.88
C ASP A 76 -17.98 10.95 7.42
N LEU A 77 -17.28 10.09 6.68
CA LEU A 77 -16.96 8.73 7.12
C LEU A 77 -16.13 8.73 8.41
N ALA A 78 -15.01 9.46 8.44
CA ALA A 78 -14.12 9.52 9.60
C ALA A 78 -14.85 9.99 10.86
N SER A 79 -15.73 10.98 10.75
CA SER A 79 -16.53 11.48 11.89
C SER A 79 -17.49 10.45 12.48
N LYS A 80 -17.88 9.44 11.69
CA LYS A 80 -18.79 8.35 12.10
C LYS A 80 -18.07 7.13 12.65
N MET A 81 -16.75 7.04 12.47
CA MET A 81 -15.98 5.88 12.88
C MET A 81 -15.71 5.87 14.39
N SER A 82 -15.66 4.68 14.99
CA SER A 82 -15.10 4.53 16.34
C SER A 82 -13.56 4.63 16.31
N VAL A 83 -12.94 4.86 17.47
CA VAL A 83 -11.47 4.89 17.57
C VAL A 83 -10.88 3.53 17.15
N GLU A 84 -11.54 2.42 17.45
CA GLU A 84 -11.13 1.07 17.06
C GLU A 84 -11.25 0.81 15.55
N GLN A 85 -12.19 1.47 14.86
CA GLN A 85 -12.29 1.40 13.41
C GLN A 85 -11.18 2.24 12.76
N ILE A 86 -10.89 3.42 13.31
CA ILE A 86 -9.78 4.26 12.81
C ILE A 86 -8.44 3.56 13.05
N ALA A 87 -8.22 2.98 14.24
CA ALA A 87 -7.02 2.21 14.54
C ALA A 87 -6.83 1.05 13.54
N GLY A 88 -7.92 0.39 13.12
CA GLY A 88 -7.88 -0.62 12.07
C GLY A 88 -7.54 -0.09 10.68
N LEU A 89 -8.00 1.11 10.31
CA LEU A 89 -7.58 1.78 9.07
C LEU A 89 -6.09 2.14 9.07
N MET A 90 -5.50 2.38 10.24
CA MET A 90 -4.07 2.63 10.36
C MET A 90 -3.23 1.36 10.18
N LEU A 91 -3.84 0.18 10.12
CA LEU A 91 -3.11 -1.09 9.98
C LEU A 91 -2.85 -1.44 8.51
N TYR A 92 -1.64 -1.93 8.26
CA TYR A 92 -1.26 -2.60 7.01
C TYR A 92 -0.84 -4.03 7.31
N SER A 93 -1.42 -5.01 6.61
CA SER A 93 -1.23 -6.41 6.97
C SER A 93 0.23 -6.86 6.85
N GLY A 94 0.56 -7.92 7.58
CA GLY A 94 1.68 -8.78 7.22
C GLY A 94 1.51 -9.39 5.82
N HIS A 95 2.57 -9.97 5.29
CA HIS A 95 2.61 -10.56 3.96
C HIS A 95 1.57 -11.68 3.80
N GLN A 96 0.73 -11.59 2.76
CA GLN A 96 -0.29 -12.59 2.44
C GLN A 96 0.07 -13.40 1.20
N SER A 97 -0.23 -14.69 1.25
CA SER A 97 -0.17 -15.61 0.11
C SER A 97 -1.55 -16.14 -0.24
N VAL A 98 -1.81 -16.34 -1.52
CA VAL A 98 -3.08 -16.86 -2.05
C VAL A 98 -2.78 -18.02 -3.02
N PRO A 99 -2.97 -19.29 -2.61
CA PRO A 99 -3.37 -19.75 -1.28
C PRO A 99 -2.24 -19.61 -0.24
N ALA A 100 -2.60 -19.69 1.04
CA ALA A 100 -1.63 -19.62 2.12
C ALA A 100 -0.86 -20.95 2.27
N PRO A 101 0.48 -20.91 2.45
CA PRO A 101 1.27 -22.10 2.78
C PRO A 101 0.93 -22.66 4.17
N ALA A 102 1.42 -23.87 4.46
CA ALA A 102 1.24 -24.49 5.78
C ALA A 102 2.19 -23.93 6.86
N GLU A 103 3.33 -23.36 6.44
CA GLU A 103 4.42 -22.94 7.32
C GLU A 103 4.96 -21.56 6.92
N GLY A 104 5.75 -20.96 7.81
CA GLY A 104 6.36 -19.64 7.63
C GLY A 104 5.44 -18.48 8.01
N PHE A 105 5.94 -17.26 7.85
CA PHE A 105 5.25 -16.02 8.26
C PHE A 105 3.99 -15.71 7.43
N ARG A 106 3.78 -16.43 6.32
CA ARG A 106 2.59 -16.33 5.43
C ARG A 106 1.60 -17.48 5.65
N ALA A 107 1.85 -18.34 6.64
CA ALA A 107 1.02 -19.51 6.87
C ALA A 107 -0.42 -19.15 7.20
N GLY A 108 -1.35 -19.96 6.74
CA GLY A 108 -2.77 -19.73 6.95
C GLY A 108 -3.56 -21.04 7.02
N LYS A 109 -4.70 -20.97 7.71
CA LYS A 109 -5.64 -22.07 7.86
C LYS A 109 -6.99 -21.72 7.26
N TYR A 110 -7.72 -22.74 6.87
CA TYR A 110 -9.05 -22.67 6.29
C TYR A 110 -9.96 -23.58 7.11
N ASN A 111 -10.82 -22.99 7.94
CA ASN A 111 -11.65 -23.70 8.90
C ASN A 111 -10.82 -24.62 9.83
N GLY A 112 -9.69 -24.11 10.32
CA GLY A 112 -8.80 -24.81 11.25
C GLY A 112 -7.80 -25.80 10.62
N MET A 113 -7.93 -26.10 9.32
CA MET A 113 -7.05 -27.03 8.59
C MET A 113 -6.11 -26.31 7.62
N PHE A 114 -4.99 -26.93 7.25
CA PHE A 114 -4.12 -26.38 6.21
C PHE A 114 -4.75 -26.57 4.82
N TYR A 115 -4.33 -25.74 3.85
CA TYR A 115 -4.97 -25.67 2.53
C TYR A 115 -5.20 -27.05 1.88
N LYS A 116 -4.17 -27.89 1.80
CA LYS A 116 -4.23 -29.23 1.18
C LYS A 116 -5.22 -30.20 1.85
N GLU A 117 -5.50 -30.00 3.13
CA GLU A 117 -6.36 -30.86 3.95
C GLU A 117 -7.78 -30.29 4.10
N SER A 118 -7.95 -29.01 3.83
CA SER A 118 -9.17 -28.27 4.14
C SER A 118 -10.32 -28.46 3.15
N GLY A 119 -10.01 -28.89 1.92
CA GLY A 119 -10.98 -28.86 0.80
C GLY A 119 -11.35 -27.44 0.33
N ALA A 120 -10.68 -26.40 0.85
CA ALA A 120 -10.88 -25.02 0.42
C ALA A 120 -10.41 -24.82 -1.03
N LYS A 121 -10.98 -23.82 -1.68
CA LYS A 121 -10.53 -23.35 -2.99
C LYS A 121 -9.37 -22.38 -2.80
N ALA A 122 -8.46 -22.31 -3.77
CA ALA A 122 -7.27 -21.45 -3.69
C ALA A 122 -7.57 -19.97 -3.40
N PHE A 123 -8.75 -19.50 -3.81
CA PHE A 123 -9.22 -18.12 -3.65
C PHE A 123 -10.08 -17.89 -2.39
N ASP A 124 -10.28 -18.90 -1.54
CA ASP A 124 -11.00 -18.73 -0.28
C ASP A 124 -10.18 -17.88 0.69
N LEU A 125 -10.86 -17.19 1.60
CA LEU A 125 -10.18 -16.43 2.66
C LEU A 125 -9.75 -17.35 3.79
N THR A 126 -8.52 -17.15 4.28
CA THR A 126 -8.03 -17.85 5.47
C THR A 126 -8.76 -17.38 6.74
N ASP A 127 -8.69 -18.17 7.80
CA ASP A 127 -9.21 -17.81 9.11
C ASP A 127 -8.51 -16.55 9.66
N GLN A 128 -7.20 -16.43 9.42
CA GLN A 128 -6.40 -15.27 9.81
C GLN A 128 -6.82 -14.01 9.06
N GLN A 129 -7.08 -14.12 7.75
CA GLN A 129 -7.60 -13.00 6.95
C GLN A 129 -8.96 -12.55 7.45
N LYS A 130 -9.91 -13.47 7.66
CA LYS A 130 -11.22 -13.14 8.23
C LYS A 130 -11.08 -12.46 9.59
N LYS A 131 -10.15 -12.94 10.44
CA LYS A 131 -9.88 -12.37 11.75
C LYS A 131 -9.46 -10.90 11.66
N PHE A 132 -8.35 -10.58 10.97
CA PHE A 132 -7.86 -9.19 10.96
C PHE A 132 -8.85 -8.24 10.26
N LEU A 133 -9.64 -8.72 9.30
CA LEU A 133 -10.63 -7.89 8.60
C LEU A 133 -11.81 -7.54 9.49
N LYS A 134 -12.26 -8.50 10.31
CA LYS A 134 -13.46 -8.37 11.15
C LYS A 134 -13.14 -7.84 12.54
N GLU A 135 -12.16 -8.42 13.20
CA GLU A 135 -11.83 -8.11 14.60
C GLU A 135 -10.94 -6.87 14.67
N ASP A 136 -9.93 -6.76 13.82
CA ASP A 136 -8.97 -5.65 13.84
C ASP A 136 -9.37 -4.47 12.94
N ASN A 137 -10.46 -4.57 12.18
CA ASN A 137 -10.91 -3.57 11.20
C ASN A 137 -9.86 -3.21 10.14
N LEU A 138 -8.88 -4.08 9.90
CA LEU A 138 -7.80 -3.84 8.94
C LEU A 138 -8.36 -3.73 7.52
N ARG A 139 -7.89 -2.75 6.74
CA ARG A 139 -8.29 -2.56 5.34
C ARG A 139 -7.15 -2.59 4.34
N HIS A 140 -5.90 -2.42 4.73
CA HIS A 140 -4.76 -2.41 3.81
C HIS A 140 -4.04 -3.77 3.80
N VAL A 141 -4.20 -4.54 2.72
CA VAL A 141 -3.78 -5.96 2.67
C VAL A 141 -2.64 -6.14 1.67
N LEU A 142 -1.43 -6.45 2.16
CA LEU A 142 -0.28 -6.75 1.30
C LEU A 142 -0.34 -8.20 0.81
N VAL A 143 -0.53 -8.37 -0.50
CA VAL A 143 -0.45 -9.67 -1.17
C VAL A 143 0.88 -9.77 -1.90
N THR A 144 1.66 -10.78 -1.56
CA THR A 144 2.98 -11.01 -2.17
C THR A 144 2.92 -12.16 -3.16
N THR A 145 2.38 -13.32 -2.79
CA THR A 145 2.27 -14.44 -3.72
C THR A 145 0.82 -14.76 -4.08
N VAL A 146 0.58 -15.00 -5.37
CA VAL A 146 -0.69 -15.50 -5.90
C VAL A 146 -0.41 -16.69 -6.83
N GLU A 147 -1.27 -17.71 -6.80
CA GLU A 147 -1.12 -18.90 -7.65
C GLU A 147 -1.29 -18.57 -9.14
N SER A 148 -2.28 -17.74 -9.48
CA SER A 148 -2.53 -17.29 -10.85
C SER A 148 -3.32 -15.98 -10.87
N PRO A 149 -3.37 -15.27 -12.01
CA PRO A 149 -4.17 -14.06 -12.13
C PRO A 149 -5.67 -14.27 -11.87
N GLU A 150 -6.20 -15.41 -12.30
CA GLU A 150 -7.61 -15.76 -12.07
C GLU A 150 -7.91 -15.99 -10.58
N ILE A 151 -7.00 -16.67 -9.87
CA ILE A 151 -7.11 -16.89 -8.44
C ILE A 151 -7.01 -15.57 -7.67
N ALA A 152 -6.10 -14.67 -8.06
CA ALA A 152 -5.98 -13.34 -7.46
C ALA A 152 -7.27 -12.52 -7.60
N ALA A 153 -7.85 -12.48 -8.81
CA ALA A 153 -9.11 -11.78 -9.06
C ALA A 153 -10.27 -12.34 -8.24
N LYS A 154 -10.42 -13.67 -8.19
CA LYS A 154 -11.45 -14.34 -7.38
C LYS A 154 -11.23 -14.09 -5.89
N TRP A 155 -10.00 -14.17 -5.40
CA TRP A 155 -9.70 -13.86 -4.01
C TRP A 155 -10.01 -12.40 -3.67
N SER A 156 -9.67 -11.47 -4.56
CA SER A 156 -9.98 -10.04 -4.40
C SER A 156 -11.50 -9.80 -4.31
N ASN A 157 -12.29 -10.48 -5.13
CA ASN A 157 -13.75 -10.39 -5.02
C ASN A 157 -14.28 -10.98 -3.70
N ASN A 158 -13.70 -12.08 -3.21
CA ASN A 158 -14.09 -12.69 -1.93
C ASN A 158 -13.78 -11.78 -0.75
N ILE A 159 -12.62 -11.13 -0.72
CA ILE A 159 -12.26 -10.19 0.35
C ILE A 159 -13.17 -8.97 0.34
N GLN A 160 -13.48 -8.42 -0.84
CA GLN A 160 -14.41 -7.29 -0.95
C GLN A 160 -15.83 -7.68 -0.53
N ALA A 161 -16.33 -8.84 -0.95
CA ALA A 161 -17.65 -9.33 -0.57
C ALA A 161 -17.76 -9.54 0.95
N TYR A 162 -16.72 -10.10 1.58
CA TYR A 162 -16.68 -10.29 3.02
C TYR A 162 -16.73 -8.96 3.78
N ILE A 163 -15.90 -7.99 3.39
CA ILE A 163 -15.76 -6.70 4.09
C ILE A 163 -16.93 -5.76 3.81
N GLU A 164 -17.53 -5.79 2.62
CA GLU A 164 -18.72 -5.00 2.31
C GLU A 164 -19.86 -5.32 3.31
N GLY A 165 -19.88 -6.54 3.84
CA GLY A 165 -20.81 -6.96 4.89
C GLY A 165 -20.47 -6.48 6.31
N LEU A 166 -19.38 -5.75 6.52
CA LEU A 166 -18.89 -5.37 7.86
C LEU A 166 -18.99 -3.86 8.09
N GLY A 167 -19.43 -3.47 9.30
CA GLY A 167 -19.37 -2.09 9.79
C GLY A 167 -19.92 -1.07 8.81
N LEU A 168 -19.09 -0.11 8.41
CA LEU A 168 -19.41 0.98 7.49
C LEU A 168 -19.17 0.64 6.00
N GLY A 169 -18.86 -0.62 5.68
CA GLY A 169 -18.63 -1.09 4.31
C GLY A 169 -17.37 -0.52 3.65
N ILE A 170 -16.36 -0.12 4.44
CA ILE A 170 -15.09 0.41 3.92
C ILE A 170 -14.34 -0.75 3.22
N PRO A 171 -14.01 -0.65 1.92
CA PRO A 171 -13.43 -1.75 1.16
C PRO A 171 -12.00 -2.09 1.60
N ALA A 172 -11.54 -3.29 1.27
CA ALA A 172 -10.11 -3.58 1.33
C ALA A 172 -9.35 -2.82 0.24
N ASN A 173 -8.14 -2.39 0.56
CA ASN A 173 -7.13 -1.93 -0.38
C ASN A 173 -6.04 -3.00 -0.46
N ASN A 174 -6.10 -3.83 -1.50
CA ASN A 174 -5.09 -4.86 -1.74
C ASN A 174 -3.88 -4.23 -2.40
N SER A 175 -2.70 -4.53 -1.89
CA SER A 175 -1.44 -3.99 -2.37
C SER A 175 -0.40 -5.05 -2.67
N THR A 176 0.71 -4.60 -3.26
CA THR A 176 1.81 -5.49 -3.60
C THR A 176 3.13 -4.74 -3.69
N ASP A 177 4.22 -5.42 -3.33
CA ASP A 177 5.56 -5.08 -3.78
C ASP A 177 5.71 -5.26 -5.30
N PRO A 178 6.74 -4.66 -5.94
CA PRO A 178 6.92 -4.75 -7.38
C PRO A 178 6.78 -6.17 -7.94
N ARG A 179 5.83 -6.37 -8.86
CA ARG A 179 5.57 -7.69 -9.48
C ARG A 179 6.25 -7.94 -10.82
N HIS A 180 6.64 -6.86 -11.51
CA HIS A 180 7.07 -6.91 -12.91
C HIS A 180 8.55 -7.22 -13.11
N SER A 181 9.29 -7.56 -12.05
CA SER A 181 10.69 -7.99 -12.15
C SER A 181 10.78 -9.45 -12.61
N ALA A 182 11.80 -9.74 -13.43
CA ALA A 182 12.10 -11.11 -13.85
C ALA A 182 12.77 -11.96 -12.75
N THR A 183 13.26 -11.31 -11.68
CA THR A 183 13.91 -11.99 -10.54
C THR A 183 13.06 -11.82 -9.29
N VAL A 184 12.79 -12.90 -8.55
CA VAL A 184 11.99 -12.85 -7.32
C VAL A 184 12.90 -13.01 -6.11
N THR A 185 12.85 -12.06 -5.20
CA THR A 185 13.51 -12.11 -3.88
C THR A 185 12.45 -11.97 -2.80
N ALA A 186 12.59 -12.72 -1.70
CA ALA A 186 11.60 -12.72 -0.62
C ALA A 186 11.51 -11.38 0.14
N GLU A 187 12.49 -10.49 -0.04
CA GLU A 187 12.68 -9.31 0.80
C GLU A 187 12.32 -8.00 0.10
N PHE A 188 12.69 -7.83 -1.18
CA PHE A 188 12.60 -6.52 -1.85
C PHE A 188 11.50 -6.45 -2.90
N ASN A 189 11.12 -7.61 -3.45
CA ASN A 189 10.13 -7.73 -4.51
C ASN A 189 9.40 -9.08 -4.43
N GLU A 190 8.92 -9.47 -3.24
CA GLU A 190 8.24 -10.77 -3.06
C GLU A 190 6.98 -10.90 -3.94
N GLY A 191 6.44 -9.76 -4.40
CA GLY A 191 5.40 -9.69 -5.43
C GLY A 191 5.81 -10.17 -6.83
N ALA A 192 7.11 -10.21 -7.14
CA ALA A 192 7.68 -10.44 -8.46
C ALA A 192 7.35 -11.81 -9.06
N GLY A 193 7.45 -11.85 -10.40
CA GLY A 193 7.18 -13.05 -11.19
C GLY A 193 5.69 -13.29 -11.45
N GLY A 194 5.36 -14.54 -11.75
CA GLY A 194 4.00 -14.96 -12.10
C GLY A 194 3.69 -14.86 -13.60
N GLN A 195 2.40 -14.88 -13.93
CA GLN A 195 1.88 -14.90 -15.31
C GLN A 195 1.44 -13.50 -15.75
N ILE A 196 2.32 -12.51 -15.60
CA ILE A 196 2.13 -11.12 -16.04
C ILE A 196 3.32 -10.68 -16.89
N SER A 197 3.27 -9.48 -17.48
CA SER A 197 4.41 -8.95 -18.23
C SER A 197 5.65 -8.80 -17.34
N LEU A 198 6.83 -9.13 -17.86
CA LEU A 198 8.10 -8.97 -17.17
C LEU A 198 8.89 -7.85 -17.82
N TRP A 199 9.47 -6.99 -16.99
CA TRP A 199 10.15 -5.77 -17.38
C TRP A 199 11.53 -5.67 -16.71
N PRO A 200 12.45 -4.88 -17.27
CA PRO A 200 13.71 -4.57 -16.61
C PRO A 200 13.51 -3.87 -15.26
N ASP A 201 14.40 -4.15 -14.30
CA ASP A 201 14.42 -3.50 -12.99
C ASP A 201 14.86 -2.02 -13.05
N GLY A 202 14.85 -1.34 -11.91
CA GLY A 202 15.10 0.09 -11.76
C GLY A 202 16.34 0.60 -12.51
N LEU A 203 17.51 -0.03 -12.33
CA LEU A 203 18.74 0.45 -12.98
C LEU A 203 18.68 0.30 -14.50
N ALA A 204 18.08 -0.78 -14.98
CA ALA A 204 17.93 -1.02 -16.40
C ALA A 204 16.92 -0.05 -17.03
N MET A 205 15.84 0.30 -16.32
CA MET A 205 14.96 1.40 -16.70
C MET A 205 15.71 2.74 -16.69
N GLY A 206 16.57 2.95 -15.69
CA GLY A 206 17.46 4.11 -15.58
C GLY A 206 18.36 4.30 -16.79
N ALA A 207 18.95 3.21 -17.28
CA ALA A 207 19.84 3.20 -18.45
C ALA A 207 19.15 3.60 -19.77
N THR A 208 17.81 3.69 -19.80
CA THR A 208 17.07 4.18 -20.98
C THR A 208 17.07 5.70 -21.09
N PHE A 209 17.26 6.42 -19.97
CA PHE A 209 17.08 7.88 -19.88
C PHE A 209 15.71 8.37 -20.42
N ASP A 210 14.68 7.51 -20.38
CA ASP A 210 13.37 7.77 -21.00
C ASP A 210 12.22 7.69 -19.97
N PRO A 211 11.83 8.82 -19.36
CA PRO A 211 10.67 8.90 -18.47
C PRO A 211 9.34 8.52 -19.11
N GLU A 212 9.17 8.74 -20.42
CA GLU A 212 7.91 8.39 -21.11
C GLU A 212 7.82 6.87 -21.33
N LEU A 213 8.95 6.19 -21.54
CA LEU A 213 9.00 4.73 -21.52
C LEU A 213 8.64 4.17 -20.14
N VAL A 214 9.18 4.74 -19.05
CA VAL A 214 8.84 4.32 -17.68
C VAL A 214 7.36 4.56 -17.37
N LYS A 215 6.80 5.68 -17.84
CA LYS A 215 5.36 5.96 -17.73
C LYS A 215 4.50 4.98 -18.51
N LYS A 216 4.92 4.60 -19.73
CA LYS A 216 4.26 3.57 -20.52
C LYS A 216 4.27 2.22 -19.79
N PHE A 217 5.41 1.85 -19.21
CA PHE A 217 5.50 0.68 -18.34
C PHE A 217 4.49 0.77 -17.19
N GLY A 218 4.48 1.87 -16.44
CA GLY A 218 3.55 2.05 -15.31
C GLY A 218 2.08 1.92 -15.72
N ASN A 219 1.71 2.42 -16.90
CA ASN A 219 0.34 2.31 -17.42
C ASN A 219 -0.07 0.87 -17.77
N ILE A 220 0.87 0.06 -18.29
CA ILE A 220 0.65 -1.36 -18.57
C ILE A 220 0.54 -2.11 -17.24
N ALA A 221 1.51 -1.88 -16.34
CA ALA A 221 1.59 -2.53 -15.04
C ALA A 221 0.34 -2.28 -14.17
N ALA A 222 -0.17 -1.05 -14.14
CA ALA A 222 -1.39 -0.73 -13.40
C ALA A 222 -2.61 -1.49 -13.92
N GLN A 223 -2.76 -1.66 -15.23
CA GLN A 223 -3.88 -2.43 -15.79
C GLN A 223 -3.80 -3.90 -15.38
N GLU A 224 -2.60 -4.49 -15.38
CA GLU A 224 -2.39 -5.85 -14.88
C GLU A 224 -2.68 -5.96 -13.38
N TYR A 225 -2.27 -4.98 -12.56
CA TYR A 225 -2.57 -4.96 -11.12
C TYR A 225 -4.07 -4.84 -10.86
N ARG A 226 -4.78 -3.99 -11.60
CA ARG A 226 -6.24 -3.90 -11.49
C ARG A 226 -6.93 -5.19 -11.90
N ALA A 227 -6.41 -5.92 -12.89
CA ALA A 227 -6.94 -7.24 -13.26
C ALA A 227 -6.73 -8.29 -12.16
N LEU A 228 -5.66 -8.17 -11.36
CA LEU A 228 -5.39 -8.98 -10.16
C LEU A 228 -6.19 -8.53 -8.93
N GLY A 229 -6.95 -7.42 -9.03
CA GLY A 229 -7.68 -6.84 -7.92
C GLY A 229 -6.80 -6.08 -6.92
N ILE A 230 -5.62 -5.62 -7.35
CA ILE A 230 -4.67 -4.80 -6.59
C ILE A 230 -4.97 -3.32 -6.86
N SER A 231 -4.96 -2.48 -5.84
CA SER A 231 -5.22 -1.03 -5.92
C SER A 231 -4.07 -0.16 -5.44
N THR A 232 -3.04 -0.75 -4.82
CA THR A 232 -1.84 -0.01 -4.38
C THR A 232 -0.57 -0.75 -4.77
N ALA A 233 0.38 -0.03 -5.34
CA ALA A 233 1.73 -0.50 -5.58
C ALA A 233 2.65 0.10 -4.50
N LEU A 234 3.39 -0.75 -3.79
CA LEU A 234 4.41 -0.35 -2.81
C LEU A 234 5.70 0.05 -3.54
N SER A 235 5.57 0.97 -4.49
CA SER A 235 6.57 1.36 -5.47
C SER A 235 6.20 2.73 -6.10
N PRO A 236 7.14 3.43 -6.75
CA PRO A 236 8.53 3.05 -7.04
C PRO A 236 9.50 3.25 -5.87
N GLN A 237 10.63 2.56 -5.95
CA GLN A 237 11.83 2.89 -5.19
C GLN A 237 12.58 4.02 -5.92
N ILE A 238 12.59 5.22 -5.35
CA ILE A 238 13.25 6.42 -5.91
C ILE A 238 14.45 6.87 -5.05
N ASP A 239 15.01 5.93 -4.29
CA ASP A 239 16.28 6.13 -3.63
C ASP A 239 17.39 6.33 -4.66
N LEU A 240 18.47 7.01 -4.27
CA LEU A 240 19.64 7.19 -5.14
C LEU A 240 20.61 6.02 -4.99
N GLY A 241 21.22 5.58 -6.08
CA GLY A 241 22.27 4.57 -6.09
C GLY A 241 23.65 5.09 -5.66
N THR A 242 23.74 5.83 -4.55
CA THR A 242 24.99 6.51 -4.12
C THR A 242 26.01 5.60 -3.43
N GLU A 243 25.58 4.43 -2.96
CA GLU A 243 26.44 3.44 -2.30
C GLU A 243 26.40 2.13 -3.10
N PRO A 244 27.41 1.84 -3.94
CA PRO A 244 27.40 0.69 -4.85
C PRO A 244 27.44 -0.68 -4.17
N ARG A 245 27.81 -0.74 -2.88
CA ARG A 245 27.74 -1.98 -2.09
C ARG A 245 26.34 -2.26 -1.56
N TRP A 246 25.43 -1.28 -1.59
CA TRP A 246 24.08 -1.46 -1.11
C TRP A 246 23.34 -2.50 -1.92
N TYR A 247 22.83 -3.53 -1.23
CA TYR A 247 22.21 -4.70 -1.85
C TYR A 247 21.05 -4.34 -2.79
N ARG A 248 20.34 -3.25 -2.51
CA ARG A 248 19.17 -2.81 -3.31
C ARG A 248 19.51 -1.87 -4.45
N ILE A 249 20.78 -1.63 -4.74
CA ILE A 249 21.17 -0.70 -5.82
C ILE A 249 20.55 -1.09 -7.16
N ALA A 250 20.35 -2.39 -7.43
CA ALA A 250 19.71 -2.86 -8.66
C ALA A 250 18.28 -2.34 -8.89
N TYR A 251 17.59 -1.97 -7.81
CA TYR A 251 16.19 -1.54 -7.83
C TYR A 251 16.00 -0.03 -7.87
N VAL A 252 17.07 0.76 -7.72
CA VAL A 252 17.01 2.22 -7.89
C VAL A 252 17.09 2.60 -9.37
N PHE A 253 16.71 3.84 -9.73
CA PHE A 253 16.85 4.31 -11.10
C PHE A 253 18.26 4.81 -11.44
N SER A 254 18.89 5.59 -10.56
CA SER A 254 20.19 6.21 -10.83
C SER A 254 20.83 6.74 -9.54
N GLU A 255 22.11 7.09 -9.60
CA GLU A 255 22.74 7.98 -8.61
C GLU A 255 22.38 9.46 -8.83
N SER A 256 21.94 9.84 -10.04
CA SER A 256 21.55 11.22 -10.37
C SER A 256 20.20 11.58 -9.74
N PRO A 257 20.14 12.65 -8.93
CA PRO A 257 18.90 13.15 -8.36
C PRO A 257 17.86 13.56 -9.41
N GLU A 258 18.28 14.26 -10.46
CA GLU A 258 17.43 14.77 -11.53
C GLU A 258 16.83 13.62 -12.35
N LEU A 259 17.68 12.67 -12.77
CA LEU A 259 17.20 11.52 -13.54
C LEU A 259 16.24 10.65 -12.72
N THR A 260 16.56 10.40 -11.45
CA THR A 260 15.67 9.65 -10.56
C THR A 260 14.34 10.38 -10.33
N ALA A 261 14.36 11.71 -10.21
CA ALA A 261 13.13 12.50 -10.11
C ALA A 261 12.26 12.37 -11.37
N ASP A 262 12.85 12.44 -12.56
CA ASP A 262 12.12 12.35 -13.83
C ASP A 262 11.55 10.96 -14.07
N LEU A 263 12.34 9.90 -13.88
CA LEU A 263 11.89 8.52 -14.04
C LEU A 263 10.86 8.13 -12.97
N GLY A 264 11.08 8.54 -11.72
CA GLY A 264 10.12 8.36 -10.63
C GLY A 264 8.78 9.03 -10.92
N ARG A 265 8.80 10.27 -11.44
CA ARG A 265 7.59 10.98 -11.88
C ARG A 265 6.85 10.18 -12.97
N GLY A 266 7.57 9.73 -13.99
CA GLY A 266 7.01 8.90 -15.06
C GLY A 266 6.34 7.63 -14.54
N TYR A 267 7.02 6.89 -13.66
CA TYR A 267 6.48 5.67 -13.03
C TYR A 267 5.17 5.94 -12.30
N ILE A 268 5.18 6.93 -11.39
CA ILE A 268 4.03 7.25 -10.54
C ILE A 268 2.85 7.73 -11.40
N ASP A 269 3.09 8.59 -12.39
CA ASP A 269 2.05 9.01 -13.33
C ASP A 269 1.45 7.84 -14.09
N GLY A 270 2.29 6.90 -14.55
CA GLY A 270 1.85 5.70 -15.25
C GLY A 270 0.93 4.82 -14.42
N PHE A 271 1.26 4.63 -13.13
CA PHE A 271 0.46 3.82 -12.22
C PHE A 271 -0.85 4.49 -11.79
N GLN A 272 -0.78 5.77 -11.42
CA GLN A 272 -1.90 6.45 -10.76
C GLN A 272 -2.89 7.07 -11.75
N THR A 273 -2.42 7.56 -12.91
CA THR A 273 -3.26 8.35 -13.81
C THR A 273 -3.98 7.47 -14.83
N THR A 274 -5.31 7.38 -14.73
CA THR A 274 -6.16 6.82 -15.79
C THR A 274 -6.32 7.84 -16.92
N ILE A 275 -5.80 7.51 -18.11
CA ILE A 275 -5.94 8.34 -19.32
C ILE A 275 -7.43 8.59 -19.64
N GLY A 276 -7.77 9.85 -19.90
CA GLY A 276 -9.13 10.28 -20.25
C GLY A 276 -10.08 10.48 -19.04
N SER A 277 -9.62 10.24 -17.81
CA SER A 277 -10.39 10.57 -16.61
C SER A 277 -10.36 12.08 -16.32
N LYS A 278 -11.41 12.59 -15.65
CA LYS A 278 -11.58 14.03 -15.40
C LYS A 278 -10.48 14.63 -14.49
N ASN A 279 -10.04 13.88 -13.49
CA ASN A 279 -9.09 14.33 -12.46
C ASN A 279 -7.89 13.38 -12.32
N GLY A 280 -7.62 12.54 -13.32
CA GLY A 280 -6.58 11.52 -13.27
C GLY A 280 -6.98 10.21 -12.60
N TRP A 281 -8.00 10.19 -11.75
CA TRP A 281 -8.45 8.98 -11.06
C TRP A 281 -9.49 8.19 -11.86
N GLY A 282 -9.31 6.87 -11.97
CA GLY A 282 -10.24 5.99 -12.69
C GLY A 282 -10.09 4.52 -12.33
N ASN A 283 -10.84 3.64 -13.03
CA ASN A 283 -10.87 2.20 -12.74
C ASN A 283 -9.53 1.47 -13.00
N LYS A 284 -8.64 2.08 -13.79
CA LYS A 284 -7.30 1.59 -14.12
C LYS A 284 -6.21 2.15 -13.21
N SER A 285 -6.54 3.08 -12.31
CA SER A 285 -5.59 3.72 -11.41
C SER A 285 -5.16 2.76 -10.30
N VAL A 286 -3.87 2.74 -10.02
CA VAL A 286 -3.26 2.08 -8.86
C VAL A 286 -2.49 3.13 -8.08
N ASN A 287 -2.77 3.26 -6.79
CA ASN A 287 -2.08 4.18 -5.90
C ASN A 287 -0.59 3.83 -5.84
N ALA A 288 0.29 4.81 -6.02
CA ALA A 288 1.71 4.61 -5.83
C ALA A 288 2.09 5.02 -4.40
N MET A 289 2.80 4.14 -3.70
CA MET A 289 3.47 4.46 -2.45
C MET A 289 4.96 4.62 -2.74
N VAL A 290 5.38 5.88 -2.89
CA VAL A 290 6.76 6.21 -3.22
C VAL A 290 7.68 5.95 -2.03
N LYS A 291 8.85 5.37 -2.28
CA LYS A 291 9.75 4.93 -1.20
C LYS A 291 11.25 5.13 -1.51
N HIS A 292 12.10 5.30 -0.51
CA HIS A 292 11.80 5.35 0.93
C HIS A 292 12.22 6.71 1.51
N TRP A 293 11.30 7.55 1.96
CA TRP A 293 11.60 8.91 2.43
C TRP A 293 12.59 8.90 3.62
N PRO A 294 13.63 9.76 3.65
CA PRO A 294 14.00 10.77 2.64
C PRO A 294 15.06 10.26 1.63
N GLY A 295 15.26 8.95 1.52
CA GLY A 295 16.14 8.25 0.59
C GLY A 295 16.96 7.15 1.29
N GLY A 296 17.00 5.96 0.70
CA GLY A 296 17.73 4.79 1.22
C GLY A 296 19.16 4.60 0.73
N GLY A 297 19.56 5.30 -0.34
CA GLY A 297 20.92 5.26 -0.91
C GLY A 297 22.14 5.49 0.00
N PRO A 298 22.08 6.31 1.07
CA PRO A 298 23.25 6.66 1.87
C PRO A 298 23.64 5.61 2.92
N GLU A 299 23.41 4.31 2.68
CA GLU A 299 23.65 3.25 3.66
C GLU A 299 25.11 3.22 4.16
N GLU A 300 25.30 3.23 5.48
CA GLU A 300 26.62 3.18 6.10
C GLU A 300 27.34 1.86 5.75
N GLY A 301 28.33 1.96 4.87
CA GLY A 301 29.09 0.81 4.39
C GLY A 301 28.30 -0.14 3.48
N GLY A 302 27.17 0.32 2.91
CA GLY A 302 26.31 -0.46 2.01
C GLY A 302 25.47 -1.54 2.69
N ARG A 303 25.33 -1.48 4.03
CA ARG A 303 24.51 -2.43 4.78
C ARG A 303 23.08 -1.91 4.85
N ASP A 304 22.13 -2.76 4.51
CA ASP A 304 20.74 -2.35 4.37
C ASP A 304 20.01 -2.17 5.72
N GLY A 305 19.18 -1.14 5.81
CA GLY A 305 18.35 -0.81 6.97
C GLY A 305 17.34 -1.87 7.41
N HIS A 306 17.10 -2.94 6.64
CA HIS A 306 16.30 -4.08 7.09
C HIS A 306 16.90 -4.82 8.30
N TRP A 307 18.19 -4.61 8.56
CA TRP A 307 18.91 -5.26 9.65
C TRP A 307 19.65 -4.28 10.56
N ALA A 308 19.93 -4.71 11.79
CA ALA A 308 20.52 -3.84 12.81
C ALA A 308 21.92 -3.33 12.42
N MET A 309 22.69 -4.11 11.64
CA MET A 309 24.02 -3.68 11.18
C MET A 309 23.98 -2.60 10.09
N GLY A 310 22.83 -2.37 9.45
CA GLY A 310 22.63 -1.36 8.40
C GLY A 310 21.72 -0.20 8.81
N LYS A 311 21.52 0.00 10.12
CA LYS A 311 20.54 0.98 10.59
C LYS A 311 20.89 2.45 10.35
N TYR A 312 22.09 2.78 9.85
CA TYR A 312 22.53 4.16 9.67
C TYR A 312 22.62 4.54 8.20
N ALA A 313 21.98 5.66 7.86
CA ALA A 313 22.24 6.39 6.63
C ALA A 313 23.16 7.58 6.93
N VAL A 314 24.26 7.70 6.18
CA VAL A 314 25.30 8.72 6.34
C VAL A 314 25.47 9.54 5.07
N TYR A 315 25.75 10.84 5.22
CA TYR A 315 25.71 11.81 4.12
C TYR A 315 27.08 12.45 3.87
N PRO A 316 28.07 11.69 3.35
CA PRO A 316 29.38 12.26 3.02
C PRO A 316 29.22 13.39 1.99
N GLY A 317 29.92 14.50 2.22
CA GLY A 317 29.78 15.70 1.38
C GLY A 317 28.49 16.48 1.60
N ASN A 318 27.74 16.23 2.69
CA ASN A 318 26.50 16.94 3.04
C ASN A 318 25.42 16.86 1.94
N ASN A 319 25.27 15.69 1.34
CA ASN A 319 24.42 15.44 0.17
C ASN A 319 22.95 15.12 0.51
N PHE A 320 22.48 15.33 1.75
CA PHE A 320 21.11 15.00 2.18
C PHE A 320 20.02 15.56 1.23
N GLN A 321 20.17 16.79 0.76
CA GLN A 321 19.19 17.41 -0.14
C GLN A 321 19.09 16.71 -1.50
N ASN A 322 20.15 16.04 -1.96
CA ASN A 322 20.10 15.25 -3.19
C ASN A 322 19.14 14.06 -3.05
N HIS A 323 19.12 13.41 -1.90
CA HIS A 323 18.21 12.29 -1.62
C HIS A 323 16.74 12.72 -1.48
N VAL A 324 16.51 13.95 -1.03
CA VAL A 324 15.16 14.55 -0.93
C VAL A 324 14.61 14.98 -2.30
N LYS A 325 15.47 15.34 -3.25
CA LYS A 325 15.08 15.87 -4.56
C LYS A 325 14.16 14.93 -5.36
N PRO A 326 14.41 13.62 -5.50
CA PRO A 326 13.50 12.69 -6.19
C PRO A 326 12.04 12.76 -5.72
N PHE A 327 11.83 12.92 -4.41
CA PHE A 327 10.49 13.06 -3.84
C PHE A 327 9.87 14.42 -4.19
N THR A 328 10.60 15.49 -3.91
CA THR A 328 10.06 16.87 -3.93
C THR A 328 10.00 17.49 -5.32
N GLU A 329 10.79 16.98 -6.26
CA GLU A 329 10.81 17.43 -7.65
C GLU A 329 10.22 16.40 -8.61
N GLY A 330 10.14 15.12 -8.22
CA GLY A 330 9.50 14.05 -8.98
C GLY A 330 8.16 13.64 -8.40
N ALA A 331 8.19 12.84 -7.33
CA ALA A 331 7.00 12.17 -6.79
C ALA A 331 5.86 13.10 -6.35
N PHE A 332 6.17 14.29 -5.86
CA PHE A 332 5.19 15.30 -5.42
C PHE A 332 4.88 16.37 -6.49
N LYS A 333 5.39 16.17 -7.71
CA LYS A 333 5.18 17.08 -8.84
C LYS A 333 4.93 16.26 -10.11
N LEU A 334 3.80 15.58 -10.12
CA LEU A 334 3.37 14.78 -11.27
C LEU A 334 2.81 15.65 -12.40
N ASN A 335 2.98 15.18 -13.62
CA ASN A 335 2.43 15.84 -14.81
C ASN A 335 0.96 15.45 -15.03
N GLY A 336 0.55 14.26 -14.58
CA GLY A 336 -0.79 13.73 -14.71
C GLY A 336 -1.85 14.45 -13.87
N GLY A 337 -3.07 13.91 -13.90
CA GLY A 337 -4.22 14.48 -13.20
C GLY A 337 -4.14 14.36 -11.68
N THR A 338 -3.37 13.38 -11.18
CA THR A 338 -3.26 13.01 -9.76
C THR A 338 -2.27 13.86 -8.96
N LYS A 339 -1.41 14.64 -9.63
CA LYS A 339 -0.52 15.71 -9.11
C LYS A 339 0.59 15.31 -8.14
N GLU A 340 0.40 14.28 -7.31
CA GLU A 340 1.41 13.75 -6.40
C GLU A 340 1.22 12.26 -6.13
N ALA A 341 2.24 11.59 -5.62
CA ALA A 341 2.16 10.22 -5.13
C ALA A 341 1.13 10.11 -3.98
N SER A 342 0.26 9.10 -4.03
CA SER A 342 -0.83 8.94 -3.08
C SER A 342 -0.35 8.62 -1.67
N ALA A 343 0.78 7.92 -1.58
CA ALA A 343 1.40 7.57 -0.31
C ALA A 343 2.92 7.70 -0.37
N VAL A 344 3.53 7.88 0.79
CA VAL A 344 4.98 7.88 1.02
C VAL A 344 5.31 6.88 2.11
N MET A 345 6.37 6.11 1.89
CA MET A 345 6.94 5.22 2.91
C MET A 345 8.27 5.78 3.43
N PRO A 346 8.40 6.11 4.72
CA PRO A 346 9.70 6.44 5.31
C PRO A 346 10.58 5.19 5.43
N TYR A 347 11.89 5.36 5.24
CA TYR A 347 12.82 4.24 5.31
C TYR A 347 13.12 3.78 6.74
N TYR A 348 13.65 2.57 6.88
CA TYR A 348 14.06 2.01 8.17
C TYR A 348 15.15 2.83 8.86
N THR A 349 16.11 3.32 8.08
CA THR A 349 17.37 3.86 8.58
C THR A 349 17.19 5.06 9.50
N ILE A 350 18.20 5.28 10.33
CA ILE A 350 18.46 6.53 11.04
C ILE A 350 19.21 7.43 10.07
N SER A 351 18.56 8.50 9.58
CA SER A 351 19.24 9.56 8.83
C SER A 351 20.16 10.34 9.77
N PHE A 352 21.40 9.88 9.91
CA PHE A 352 22.28 10.28 11.00
C PHE A 352 22.60 11.78 10.96
N ASN A 353 22.42 12.45 12.11
CA ASN A 353 22.62 13.88 12.32
C ASN A 353 21.82 14.80 11.37
N GLN A 354 20.70 14.33 10.81
CA GLN A 354 19.84 15.17 9.97
C GLN A 354 18.73 15.89 10.73
N ASP A 355 18.34 15.41 11.93
CA ASP A 355 17.43 16.15 12.81
C ASP A 355 18.14 17.34 13.46
N THR A 356 18.07 18.48 12.76
CA THR A 356 18.70 19.74 13.19
C THR A 356 17.91 20.50 14.25
N LYS A 357 16.70 20.05 14.59
CA LYS A 357 15.79 20.78 15.48
C LYS A 357 15.69 20.12 16.87
N ASN A 358 15.54 18.81 16.91
CA ASN A 358 15.40 18.04 18.15
C ASN A 358 16.68 17.27 18.48
N GLY A 359 17.60 17.08 17.52
CA GLY A 359 18.86 16.35 17.73
C GLY A 359 18.68 14.85 17.93
N GLU A 360 17.55 14.28 17.54
CA GLU A 360 17.28 12.85 17.68
C GLU A 360 17.86 12.02 16.52
N ASN A 361 18.46 10.88 16.84
CA ASN A 361 18.92 9.87 15.89
C ASN A 361 18.05 8.61 16.02
N VAL A 362 16.88 8.65 15.39
CA VAL A 362 15.89 7.56 15.36
C VAL A 362 15.52 7.24 13.91
N GLY A 363 14.99 6.04 13.68
CA GLY A 363 14.55 5.61 12.35
C GLY A 363 13.59 6.62 11.72
N ASN A 364 13.60 6.74 10.39
CA ASN A 364 12.96 7.89 9.72
C ASN A 364 11.45 8.00 10.00
N GLY A 365 10.74 6.88 10.18
CA GLY A 365 9.32 6.86 10.59
C GLY A 365 9.06 7.38 12.02
N TYR A 366 10.07 7.37 12.89
CA TYR A 366 10.01 7.91 14.25
C TYR A 366 10.40 9.39 14.34
N SER A 367 11.02 9.95 13.31
CA SER A 367 11.56 11.32 13.34
C SER A 367 10.48 12.35 13.05
N LYS A 368 10.11 13.13 14.07
CA LYS A 368 9.19 14.28 13.91
C LYS A 368 9.76 15.34 12.99
N TYR A 369 11.08 15.53 12.97
CA TYR A 369 11.71 16.47 12.05
C TYR A 369 11.55 16.04 10.58
N LEU A 370 11.86 14.78 10.26
CA LEU A 370 11.77 14.31 8.86
C LEU A 370 10.33 14.22 8.36
N ILE A 371 9.39 13.82 9.21
CA ILE A 371 7.99 13.64 8.83
C ILE A 371 7.19 14.93 9.00
N THR A 372 7.07 15.46 10.22
CA THR A 372 6.27 16.67 10.47
C THR A 372 6.93 17.92 9.91
N ASP A 373 8.18 18.22 10.26
CA ASP A 373 8.79 19.51 9.90
C ASP A 373 9.17 19.58 8.41
N LEU A 374 9.78 18.53 7.87
CA LEU A 374 10.17 18.49 6.44
C LEU A 374 9.02 18.07 5.53
N LEU A 375 8.56 16.81 5.61
CA LEU A 375 7.61 16.25 4.64
C LEU A 375 6.26 16.99 4.65
N ARG A 376 5.61 17.08 5.82
CA ARG A 376 4.33 17.80 5.98
C ARG A 376 4.51 19.32 5.99
N GLY A 377 5.51 19.80 6.73
CA GLY A 377 5.71 21.22 7.02
C GLY A 377 6.34 22.00 5.87
N LYS A 378 7.57 21.68 5.48
CA LYS A 378 8.33 22.38 4.43
C LYS A 378 7.84 22.03 3.03
N TYR A 379 7.65 20.74 2.74
CA TYR A 379 7.32 20.24 1.41
C TYR A 379 5.82 20.06 1.15
N LYS A 380 4.98 20.28 2.18
CA LYS A 380 3.51 20.34 2.06
C LYS A 380 2.88 19.07 1.49
N TYR A 381 3.51 17.92 1.69
CA TYR A 381 2.91 16.64 1.32
C TYR A 381 1.70 16.36 2.23
N ASP A 382 0.52 16.10 1.67
CA ASP A 382 -0.71 15.85 2.44
C ASP A 382 -1.33 14.45 2.21
N GLY A 383 -0.74 13.63 1.33
CA GLY A 383 -1.14 12.23 1.11
C GLY A 383 -0.79 11.31 2.29
N VAL A 384 -0.96 9.99 2.16
CA VAL A 384 -0.75 9.05 3.27
C VAL A 384 0.73 8.85 3.57
N VAL A 385 1.12 8.82 4.85
CA VAL A 385 2.45 8.33 5.26
C VAL A 385 2.29 6.98 5.94
N CYS A 386 2.88 5.94 5.38
CA CYS A 386 2.85 4.58 5.92
C CYS A 386 4.26 4.16 6.33
N THR A 387 4.47 3.62 7.53
CA THR A 387 5.77 3.04 7.89
C THR A 387 6.16 1.92 6.92
N ASP A 388 7.46 1.67 6.82
CA ASP A 388 7.93 0.38 6.32
C ASP A 388 7.57 -0.76 7.31
N TRP A 389 7.80 -2.01 6.92
CA TRP A 389 7.26 -3.19 7.60
C TRP A 389 7.95 -3.47 8.95
N LEU A 390 7.12 -3.59 10.00
CA LEU A 390 7.53 -4.03 11.34
C LEU A 390 8.54 -3.11 12.04
N ILE A 391 8.52 -1.79 11.77
CA ILE A 391 9.42 -0.88 12.50
C ILE A 391 9.12 -0.87 14.00
N THR A 392 7.88 -1.16 14.42
CA THR A 392 7.41 -1.13 15.81
C THR A 392 7.60 -2.45 16.56
N ALA A 393 7.92 -3.54 15.86
CA ALA A 393 8.19 -4.84 16.46
C ALA A 393 9.57 -4.89 17.13
N ASP A 394 9.80 -5.91 17.96
CA ASP A 394 11.08 -6.09 18.64
C ASP A 394 12.19 -6.50 17.66
N GLU A 395 13.38 -5.97 17.93
CA GLU A 395 14.57 -6.28 17.16
C GLU A 395 14.99 -7.76 17.35
N PRO A 396 15.66 -8.36 16.35
CA PRO A 396 16.16 -9.72 16.47
C PRO A 396 17.25 -9.84 17.54
N LYS A 397 17.46 -11.05 18.08
CA LYS A 397 18.56 -11.34 19.01
C LYS A 397 19.96 -11.21 18.37
N SER A 398 20.05 -11.32 17.05
CA SER A 398 21.30 -11.22 16.30
C SER A 398 21.21 -10.09 15.29
N PRO A 399 22.32 -9.37 15.01
CA PRO A 399 22.29 -8.23 14.11
C PRO A 399 21.78 -8.53 12.70
N GLY A 400 21.98 -9.76 12.20
CA GLY A 400 21.52 -10.23 10.89
C GLY A 400 20.16 -10.94 10.90
N GLY A 401 19.44 -10.95 12.02
CA GLY A 401 18.09 -11.53 12.07
C GLY A 401 17.08 -10.65 11.34
N PHE A 402 16.11 -11.26 10.67
CA PHE A 402 15.03 -10.52 10.00
C PHE A 402 13.80 -10.48 10.90
N ALA A 403 13.62 -9.39 11.65
CA ALA A 403 12.49 -9.19 12.58
C ALA A 403 12.05 -7.72 12.60
N GLY A 404 11.80 -7.15 13.78
CA GLY A 404 11.48 -5.73 13.94
C GLY A 404 12.68 -4.82 13.67
N LYS A 405 12.39 -3.59 13.24
CA LYS A 405 13.38 -2.55 12.93
C LYS A 405 13.17 -1.28 13.78
N PRO A 406 13.19 -1.37 15.12
CA PRO A 406 12.91 -0.22 16.00
C PRO A 406 14.16 0.67 16.18
N TRP A 407 14.84 1.03 15.10
CA TRP A 407 16.14 1.70 15.17
C TRP A 407 16.08 3.04 15.91
N GLY A 408 16.89 3.17 16.97
CA GLY A 408 16.88 4.31 17.89
C GLY A 408 15.70 4.35 18.87
N ALA A 409 14.78 3.38 18.78
CA ALA A 409 13.60 3.22 19.62
C ALA A 409 13.56 1.82 20.29
N GLU A 410 14.70 1.13 20.35
CA GLU A 410 14.81 -0.27 20.79
C GLU A 410 14.33 -0.43 22.25
N LYS A 411 14.54 0.58 23.09
CA LYS A 411 14.18 0.58 24.52
C LYS A 411 12.70 0.83 24.82
N LEU A 412 11.93 1.29 23.83
CA LEU A 412 10.50 1.55 23.99
C LEU A 412 9.72 0.25 23.87
N SER A 413 8.60 0.14 24.60
CA SER A 413 7.62 -0.91 24.36
C SER A 413 6.98 -0.76 22.96
N ILE A 414 6.33 -1.82 22.48
CA ILE A 414 5.62 -1.80 21.18
C ILE A 414 4.60 -0.66 21.15
N ALA A 415 3.81 -0.45 22.21
CA ALA A 415 2.84 0.64 22.27
C ALA A 415 3.49 2.03 22.26
N GLU A 416 4.59 2.23 23.00
CA GLU A 416 5.34 3.50 23.00
C GLU A 416 5.98 3.79 21.62
N ARG A 417 6.40 2.76 20.88
CA ARG A 417 6.87 2.91 19.50
C ARG A 417 5.74 3.37 18.58
N HIS A 418 4.54 2.77 18.68
CA HIS A 418 3.36 3.23 17.93
C HIS A 418 3.01 4.68 18.28
N TYR A 419 3.07 5.05 19.56
CA TYR A 419 2.86 6.42 20.01
C TYR A 419 3.87 7.39 19.38
N LYS A 420 5.17 7.09 19.43
CA LYS A 420 6.21 7.94 18.83
C LYS A 420 6.03 8.11 17.31
N VAL A 421 5.60 7.07 16.60
CA VAL A 421 5.28 7.13 15.16
C VAL A 421 4.08 8.03 14.89
N LEU A 422 3.00 7.92 15.67
CA LEU A 422 1.86 8.83 15.54
C LEU A 422 2.28 10.27 15.81
N GLU A 423 3.10 10.51 16.84
CA GLU A 423 3.64 11.83 17.18
C GLU A 423 4.58 12.41 16.13
N SER A 424 5.20 11.58 15.30
CA SER A 424 6.02 12.03 14.17
C SER A 424 5.19 12.52 12.99
N GLY A 425 3.91 12.11 12.88
CA GLY A 425 2.98 12.51 11.82
C GLY A 425 2.69 11.45 10.76
N VAL A 426 2.99 10.17 11.05
CA VAL A 426 2.67 9.00 10.23
C VAL A 426 1.21 8.59 10.41
N ASP A 427 0.58 8.06 9.36
CA ASP A 427 -0.84 7.68 9.34
C ASP A 427 -1.07 6.15 9.39
N GLN A 428 -0.14 5.34 8.86
CA GLN A 428 -0.31 3.88 8.75
C GLN A 428 0.93 3.08 9.19
N PHE A 429 0.71 1.83 9.62
CA PHE A 429 1.71 0.92 10.15
C PHE A 429 1.89 -0.33 9.28
N GLY A 430 2.99 -0.37 8.53
CA GLY A 430 3.41 -1.52 7.73
C GLY A 430 3.59 -2.79 8.57
N GLY A 431 2.94 -3.89 8.18
CA GLY A 431 3.15 -5.23 8.77
C GLY A 431 2.45 -5.50 10.09
N ASN A 432 1.56 -4.62 10.55
CA ASN A 432 0.84 -4.77 11.81
C ASN A 432 -0.59 -5.28 11.55
N ASN A 433 -0.92 -6.47 12.06
CA ASN A 433 -2.27 -7.03 11.96
C ASN A 433 -3.16 -6.73 13.18
N ASP A 434 -2.56 -6.35 14.32
CA ASP A 434 -3.23 -6.18 15.60
C ASP A 434 -3.38 -4.69 15.93
N LYS A 435 -4.60 -4.24 16.22
CA LYS A 435 -4.89 -2.84 16.56
C LYS A 435 -4.58 -2.48 18.01
N ALA A 436 -4.37 -3.44 18.90
CA ALA A 436 -4.23 -3.18 20.34
C ALA A 436 -3.09 -2.19 20.66
N PRO A 437 -1.87 -2.30 20.08
CA PRO A 437 -0.82 -1.31 20.31
C PRO A 437 -1.17 0.10 19.85
N VAL A 438 -1.96 0.24 18.78
CA VAL A 438 -2.44 1.55 18.29
C VAL A 438 -3.45 2.16 19.27
N LEU A 439 -4.31 1.34 19.87
CA LEU A 439 -5.26 1.78 20.89
C LEU A 439 -4.57 2.18 22.19
N GLU A 440 -3.53 1.46 22.61
CA GLU A 440 -2.70 1.85 23.75
C GLU A 440 -1.98 3.18 23.48
N ALA A 441 -1.41 3.34 22.29
CA ALA A 441 -0.82 4.60 21.85
C ALA A 441 -1.86 5.74 21.79
N TYR A 442 -3.11 5.46 21.45
CA TYR A 442 -4.20 6.43 21.53
C TYR A 442 -4.41 6.91 22.97
N GLN A 443 -4.45 6.00 23.95
CA GLN A 443 -4.59 6.40 25.35
C GLN A 443 -3.42 7.22 25.86
N MET A 444 -2.19 6.94 25.40
CA MET A 444 -1.02 7.79 25.70
C MET A 444 -1.22 9.21 25.16
N GLY A 445 -1.66 9.34 23.91
CA GLY A 445 -1.94 10.63 23.28
C GLY A 445 -3.11 11.38 23.92
N VAL A 446 -4.16 10.69 24.35
CA VAL A 446 -5.27 11.29 25.11
C VAL A 446 -4.77 11.84 26.45
N LYS A 447 -3.90 11.11 27.14
CA LYS A 447 -3.33 11.55 28.42
C LYS A 447 -2.46 12.80 28.26
N GLU A 448 -1.72 12.92 27.16
CA GLU A 448 -0.81 14.06 26.92
C GLU A 448 -1.53 15.28 26.32
N HIS A 449 -2.39 15.08 25.31
CA HIS A 449 -2.95 16.15 24.47
C HIS A 449 -4.45 16.39 24.69
N GLY A 450 -5.12 15.50 25.43
CA GLY A 450 -6.57 15.52 25.64
C GLY A 450 -7.34 14.82 24.53
N GLU A 451 -8.49 14.23 24.90
CA GLU A 451 -9.29 13.36 24.02
C GLU A 451 -9.71 14.04 22.73
N LYS A 452 -10.25 15.27 22.81
CA LYS A 452 -10.72 16.00 21.63
C LYS A 452 -9.62 16.24 20.60
N ALA A 453 -8.43 16.63 21.06
CA ALA A 453 -7.32 16.93 20.16
C ALA A 453 -6.77 15.65 19.53
N TYR A 454 -6.60 14.59 20.33
CA TYR A 454 -6.04 13.34 19.83
C TYR A 454 -7.03 12.56 18.94
N ARG A 455 -8.32 12.65 19.23
CA ARG A 455 -9.39 12.17 18.34
C ARG A 455 -9.35 12.87 16.98
N ALA A 456 -9.23 14.20 16.96
CA ALA A 456 -9.15 14.96 15.70
C ALA A 456 -7.92 14.58 14.87
N LYS A 457 -6.79 14.26 15.52
CA LYS A 457 -5.60 13.72 14.85
C LYS A 457 -5.86 12.36 14.20
N PHE A 458 -6.52 11.46 14.92
CA PHE A 458 -6.93 10.15 14.38
C PHE A 458 -7.88 10.28 13.19
N GLU A 459 -8.87 11.17 13.29
CA GLU A 459 -9.79 11.47 12.18
C GLU A 459 -9.06 12.08 10.98
N GLN A 460 -8.06 12.94 11.20
CA GLN A 460 -7.24 13.48 10.12
C GLN A 460 -6.50 12.37 9.36
N SER A 461 -5.89 11.42 10.07
CA SER A 461 -5.25 10.27 9.43
C SER A 461 -6.25 9.32 8.75
N ALA A 462 -7.50 9.23 9.22
CA ALA A 462 -8.55 8.45 8.55
C ALA A 462 -9.12 9.14 7.30
N VAL A 463 -9.00 10.47 7.19
CA VAL A 463 -9.41 11.25 6.01
C VAL A 463 -8.39 11.13 4.87
N ARG A 464 -7.11 11.01 5.21
CA ARG A 464 -6.03 10.71 4.27
C ARG A 464 -6.12 9.26 3.82
#